data_AF-A0A3D0QRG6-F1
#
_entry.id   AF-A0A3D0QRG6-F1
#
_cell.length_a   1.000
_cell.length_b   1.000
_cell.length_c   1.000
_cell.angle_alpha   90.00
_cell.angle_beta   90.00
_cell.angle_gamma   90.00
#
_symmetry.space_group_name_H-M   'P 1'
#
loop_
_entity.id
_entity.type
_entity.pdbx_description
1 polymer ?
#
loop_
_entity_poly.entity_id
_entity_poly.type
_entity_poly.pdbx_seq_one_letter_code
_entity_poly.pdbx_strand_id
1 'polypeptide(L)' 'MAMRRALVLAARGLGSTSPNPVVGCVILDPSGEPVGEGYHQRAGGPHA' A
#
# COMPACT_ATOMS: atom_id res chain seq x y z
N MET A 1 11.24 8.06 4.89
CA MET A 1 10.45 7.45 5.99
C MET A 1 9.41 6.50 5.40
N ALA A 2 9.30 5.29 5.95
CA ALA A 2 8.45 4.21 5.43
C ALA A 2 6.97 4.61 5.29
N MET A 3 6.43 5.42 6.20
CA MET A 3 5.05 5.90 6.09
C MET A 3 4.80 6.74 4.82
N ARG A 4 5.76 7.58 4.40
CA ARG A 4 5.64 8.32 3.12
C ARG A 4 5.64 7.36 1.93
N ARG A 5 6.41 6.27 1.99
CA ARG A 5 6.41 5.23 0.96
C ARG A 5 5.07 4.50 0.90
N ALA A 6 4.48 4.15 2.04
CA ALA A 6 3.14 3.56 2.11
C ALA A 6 2.06 4.46 1.49
N LEU A 7 2.12 5.79 1.74
CA LEU A 7 1.21 6.75 1.10
C LEU A 7 1.39 6.83 -0.42
N VAL A 8 2.64 6.78 -0.91
CA VAL A 8 2.93 6.72 -2.36
C VAL A 8 2.40 5.43 -3.00
N LEU A 9 2.49 4.30 -2.30
CA LEU A 9 1.91 3.04 -2.75
C LEU A 9 0.38 3.12 -2.77
N ALA A 10 -0.25 3.64 -1.71
CA ALA A 10 -1.70 3.83 -1.65
C ALA A 10 -2.23 4.67 -2.81
N ALA A 11 -1.53 5.76 -3.16
CA ALA A 11 -1.93 6.65 -4.25
C ALA A 11 -2.08 5.94 -5.61
N ARG A 12 -1.43 4.78 -5.81
CA ARG A 12 -1.56 3.98 -7.05
C ARG A 12 -2.94 3.33 -7.20
N GLY A 13 -3.71 3.17 -6.12
CA GLY A 13 -5.08 2.65 -6.16
C GLY A 13 -6.16 3.71 -6.45
N LEU A 14 -5.78 4.98 -6.60
CA LEU A 14 -6.75 6.05 -6.85
C LEU A 14 -7.51 5.80 -8.16
N GLY A 15 -8.84 5.78 -8.06
CA GLY A 15 -9.74 5.55 -9.19
C GLY A 15 -10.01 4.08 -9.53
N SER A 16 -9.31 3.12 -8.92
CA SER A 16 -9.50 1.68 -9.19
C SER A 16 -10.08 0.88 -8.02
N THR A 17 -10.08 1.44 -6.80
CA THR A 17 -10.50 0.70 -5.59
C THR A 17 -11.93 0.99 -5.14
N SER A 18 -12.62 2.01 -5.68
CA SER A 18 -13.98 2.37 -5.27
C SER A 18 -14.95 1.16 -5.31
N PRO A 19 -15.77 0.92 -4.27
CA PRO A 19 -16.04 1.79 -3.11
C PRO A 19 -15.02 1.69 -1.95
N ASN A 20 -14.00 0.84 -2.07
CA ASN A 20 -12.99 0.64 -1.04
C ASN A 20 -11.97 1.81 -1.01
N PRO A 21 -11.40 2.13 0.17
CA PRO A 21 -10.36 3.14 0.27
C PRO A 21 -9.06 2.67 -0.43
N VAL A 22 -8.20 3.64 -0.73
CA VAL A 22 -6.82 3.36 -1.12
C VAL A 22 -5.98 3.04 0.11
N VAL A 23 -5.19 1.98 0.03
CA VAL A 23 -4.33 1.53 1.12
C VAL A 23 -2.99 1.10 0.52
N GLY A 24 -1.90 1.44 1.21
CA GLY A 24 -0.55 1.00 0.90
C GLY A 24 0.13 0.47 2.17
N CYS A 25 0.95 -0.55 2.01
CA CYS A 25 1.64 -1.26 3.08
C CYS A 25 3.13 -1.35 2.76
N VAL A 26 3.96 -1.21 3.80
CA VAL A 26 5.41 -1.45 3.75
C VAL A 26 5.76 -2.27 4.98
N ILE A 27 6.38 -3.42 4.78
CA ILE A 27 6.92 -4.27 5.85
C ILE A 27 8.41 -3.97 5.95
N LEU A 28 8.86 -3.65 7.17
CA LEU A 28 10.26 -3.43 7.48
C LEU A 28 10.82 -4.62 8.26
N ASP A 29 12.09 -4.91 8.05
CA ASP A 29 12.84 -5.80 8.91
C ASP A 29 13.29 -5.10 10.22
N PRO A 30 13.95 -5.81 11.16
CA PRO A 30 14.45 -5.21 12.40
C PRO A 30 15.50 -4.12 12.21
N SER A 31 16.18 -4.07 11.06
CA SER A 31 17.14 -3.01 10.71
C SER A 31 16.46 -1.76 10.14
N GLY A 32 15.16 -1.85 9.84
CA GLY A 32 14.35 -0.79 9.27
C GLY A 32 14.30 -0.79 7.75
N GLU A 33 14.83 -1.83 7.10
CA GLU A 33 14.87 -1.94 5.64
C GLU A 33 13.56 -2.56 5.08
N PRO A 34 13.04 -2.05 3.95
CA PRO A 34 11.83 -2.63 3.34
C PRO A 34 12.07 -4.05 2.82
N VAL A 35 11.24 -4.99 3.27
CA VAL A 35 11.26 -6.39 2.81
C VAL A 35 9.96 -6.82 2.12
N GLY A 36 8.94 -5.96 2.13
CA GLY A 36 7.69 -6.19 1.42
C GLY A 36 6.93 -4.89 1.21
N GLU A 37 6.25 -4.78 0.06
CA GLU A 37 5.46 -3.62 -0.31
C GLU A 37 4.19 -4.05 -1.06
N GLY A 38 3.09 -3.36 -0.79
CA GLY A 38 1.81 -3.66 -1.42
C GLY A 38 0.86 -2.47 -1.43
N TYR A 39 -0.14 -2.52 -2.30
CA TYR A 39 -1.25 -1.57 -2.34
C TYR A 39 -2.52 -2.28 -2.83
N HIS A 40 -3.68 -1.79 -2.39
CA HIS A 40 -4.95 -2.31 -2.84
C HIS A 40 -5.21 -1.88 -4.30
N GLN A 41 -5.23 -2.84 -5.22
CA GLN A 41 -5.21 -2.53 -6.66
C GLN A 41 -6.61 -2.33 -7.26
N ARG A 42 -7.62 -3.07 -6.76
CA ARG A 42 -8.99 -3.04 -7.26
C ARG A 42 -10.01 -3.44 -6.19
N ALA A 43 -11.23 -2.93 -6.32
CA ALA A 43 -12.35 -3.34 -5.47
C ALA A 43 -12.54 -4.87 -5.48
N GLY A 44 -12.71 -5.46 -4.30
CA GLY A 44 -12.88 -6.91 -4.11
C GLY A 44 -11.61 -7.74 -4.34
N GLY A 45 -10.46 -7.13 -4.64
CA GLY A 45 -9.17 -7.81 -4.71
C GLY A 45 -8.52 -8.01 -3.33
N PRO A 46 -7.33 -8.65 -3.28
CA PRO A 46 -6.53 -8.73 -2.07
C PRO A 46 -6.23 -7.33 -1.49
N HIS A 47 -6.11 -7.25 -0.17
CA HIS A 47 -5.64 -6.05 0.51
C HIS A 47 -4.15 -5.80 0.24
N ALA A 48 -3.69 -4.61 0.60
CA ALA A 48 -2.30 -4.18 0.49
C ALA A 48 -1.34 -5.05 1.30
#